data_AF-A0A1I7KW38-F1
#
_entry.id   AF-A0A1I7KW38-F1
#
_cell.length_a   1.000
_cell.length_b   1.000
_cell.length_c   1.000
_cell.angle_alpha   90.00
_cell.angle_beta   90.00
_cell.angle_gamma   90.00
#
_symmetry.space_group_name_H-M   'P 1'
#
loop_
_entity.id
_entity.type
_entity.pdbx_description
1 polymer ?
#
loop_
_entity_poly.entity_id
_entity_poly.type
_entity_poly.pdbx_seq_one_letter_code
_entity_poly.pdbx_strand_id
1 'polypeptide(L)'
;MAEEDKSDAMAAASSTAPVPPVVATPMVVTPSDGGITFQRLSQVPPPPTHAPEPEVSAIQREREEMLAIYESPSSLPVPLFGKLAGKSKDQINRELKAGKLLSISLGNRGQRVPDWQLVPLKHKLAQVLMRQSPHADSWELYRMLARPHPDLGDRAAIDIVTPSNLGMVVQVIAGNQPHGNPPEVVPPRPISEEVRQRVRRLMESAVALDGA
;
A
#
# COMPACT_ATOMS: atom_id res chain seq x y z
N MET A 1 -17.14 -38.74 -60.74
CA MET A 1 -16.39 -39.30 -59.59
C MET A 1 -16.50 -38.26 -58.49
N ALA A 2 -17.63 -38.30 -57.78
CA ALA A 2 -17.89 -39.13 -56.59
C ALA A 2 -17.40 -38.34 -55.36
N GLU A 3 -18.30 -37.61 -54.69
CA GLU A 3 -19.12 -38.04 -53.52
C GLU A 3 -18.28 -37.91 -52.23
N GLU A 4 -18.74 -37.42 -51.07
CA GLU A 4 -20.03 -37.03 -50.48
C GLU A 4 -19.65 -36.20 -49.22
N ASP A 5 -20.30 -35.09 -48.89
CA ASP A 5 -21.51 -34.91 -48.04
C ASP A 5 -21.33 -35.14 -46.53
N LYS A 6 -22.09 -34.30 -45.80
CA LYS A 6 -22.63 -34.40 -44.44
C LYS A 6 -21.78 -33.88 -43.28
N SER A 7 -22.04 -32.70 -42.72
CA SER A 7 -23.26 -32.15 -42.08
C SER A 7 -23.63 -32.80 -40.74
N ASP A 8 -23.29 -32.04 -39.70
CA ASP A 8 -24.12 -31.66 -38.55
C ASP A 8 -24.59 -32.67 -37.49
N ALA A 9 -24.78 -32.06 -36.32
CA ALA A 9 -25.70 -32.43 -35.25
C ALA A 9 -25.23 -33.38 -34.13
N MET A 10 -25.40 -32.82 -32.92
CA MET A 10 -25.75 -33.49 -31.65
C MET A 10 -24.61 -34.20 -30.91
N ALA A 11 -24.45 -34.12 -29.59
CA ALA A 11 -25.33 -33.62 -28.53
C ALA A 11 -24.47 -33.22 -27.31
N ALA A 12 -24.88 -32.12 -26.66
CA ALA A 12 -24.58 -31.89 -25.26
C ALA A 12 -25.22 -33.01 -24.43
N ALA A 13 -24.42 -33.73 -23.65
CA ALA A 13 -24.92 -34.67 -22.65
C ALA A 13 -24.57 -34.12 -21.26
N SER A 14 -25.44 -33.23 -20.78
CA SER A 14 -25.67 -33.06 -19.35
C SER A 14 -26.24 -34.37 -18.83
N SER A 15 -25.44 -35.15 -18.11
CA SER A 15 -25.95 -36.33 -17.39
C SER A 15 -26.16 -35.93 -15.94
N THR A 16 -27.42 -35.63 -15.61
CA THR A 16 -27.92 -35.42 -14.25
C THR A 16 -28.84 -36.59 -13.92
N ALA A 17 -28.76 -37.02 -12.65
CA ALA A 17 -29.66 -37.90 -11.89
C ALA A 17 -29.39 -39.42 -11.96
N PRO A 18 -29.85 -40.20 -10.96
CA PRO A 18 -29.88 -39.93 -9.51
C PRO A 18 -29.24 -41.10 -8.72
N VAL A 19 -28.43 -40.84 -7.69
CA VAL A 19 -28.08 -41.89 -6.73
C VAL A 19 -29.22 -42.04 -5.71
N PRO A 20 -29.76 -43.25 -5.50
CA PRO A 20 -30.83 -43.48 -4.56
C PRO A 20 -30.35 -43.24 -3.11
N PRO A 21 -31.24 -42.77 -2.21
CA PRO A 21 -30.88 -42.66 -0.80
C PRO A 21 -30.64 -44.06 -0.24
N VAL A 22 -29.40 -44.34 0.17
CA VAL A 22 -29.11 -45.51 0.99
C VAL A 22 -29.79 -45.26 2.33
N VAL A 23 -30.91 -45.94 2.53
CA VAL A 23 -31.60 -46.04 3.82
C VAL A 23 -30.61 -46.66 4.80
N ALA A 24 -30.01 -45.84 5.65
CA ALA A 24 -29.25 -46.35 6.79
C ALA A 24 -30.25 -47.08 7.69
N THR A 25 -30.14 -48.41 7.74
CA THR A 25 -30.84 -49.23 8.72
C THR A 25 -30.55 -48.66 10.12
N PRO A 26 -31.57 -48.31 10.93
CA PRO A 26 -31.32 -47.86 12.28
C PRO A 26 -30.63 -49.00 13.03
N MET A 27 -29.45 -48.71 13.57
CA MET A 27 -28.75 -49.64 14.44
C MET A 27 -29.57 -49.74 15.72
N VAL A 28 -30.30 -50.85 15.88
CA VAL A 28 -31.02 -51.19 17.10
C VAL A 28 -29.98 -51.47 18.18
N VAL A 29 -29.74 -50.49 19.06
CA VAL A 29 -29.00 -50.73 20.29
C VAL A 29 -29.96 -51.40 21.26
N THR A 30 -29.84 -52.72 21.38
CA THR A 30 -30.42 -53.44 22.50
C THR A 30 -29.80 -52.93 23.79
N PRO A 31 -30.58 -52.67 24.85
CA PRO A 31 -30.03 -52.18 26.11
C PRO A 31 -29.21 -53.33 26.71
N SER A 32 -27.89 -53.21 26.66
CA SER A 32 -27.02 -54.03 27.50
C SER A 32 -27.14 -53.47 28.90
N ASP A 33 -27.67 -54.29 29.81
CA ASP A 33 -27.88 -54.00 31.24
C ASP A 33 -26.53 -54.00 31.98
N GLY A 34 -25.64 -53.11 31.53
CA GLY A 34 -24.35 -52.83 32.11
C GLY A 34 -24.27 -51.32 32.23
N GLY A 35 -24.47 -50.81 33.45
CA GLY A 35 -24.54 -49.39 33.76
C GLY A 35 -23.32 -48.61 33.28
N ILE A 36 -23.37 -48.12 32.05
CA ILE A 36 -22.48 -47.09 31.54
C ILE A 36 -23.20 -45.75 31.70
N THR A 37 -22.81 -45.00 32.71
CA THR A 37 -23.24 -43.61 32.86
C THR A 37 -22.60 -42.81 31.74
N PHE A 38 -23.33 -42.55 30.66
CA PHE A 38 -22.88 -41.63 29.63
C PHE A 38 -22.82 -40.22 30.21
N GLN A 39 -21.63 -39.79 30.62
CA GLN A 39 -21.40 -38.42 31.03
C GLN A 39 -21.33 -37.53 29.79
N ARG A 40 -22.49 -36.95 29.43
CA ARG A 40 -22.58 -35.97 28.36
C ARG A 40 -21.72 -34.76 28.72
N LEU A 41 -20.63 -34.56 28.00
CA LEU A 41 -19.78 -33.38 28.15
C LEU A 41 -20.62 -32.11 27.92
N SER A 42 -20.53 -31.16 28.85
CA SER A 42 -21.24 -29.88 28.77
C SER A 42 -20.98 -29.19 27.43
N GLN A 43 -22.03 -28.60 26.86
CA GLN A 43 -21.95 -27.83 25.62
C GLN A 43 -20.84 -26.77 25.73
N VAL A 44 -20.09 -26.62 24.64
CA VAL A 44 -19.11 -25.53 24.47
C VAL A 44 -19.80 -24.20 24.83
N PRO A 45 -19.20 -23.36 25.69
CA PRO A 45 -19.81 -22.09 26.08
C PRO A 45 -20.13 -21.25 24.83
N PRO A 46 -21.23 -20.49 24.84
CA PRO A 46 -21.55 -19.62 23.72
C PRO A 46 -20.39 -18.65 23.48
N PRO A 47 -20.12 -18.27 22.22
CA PRO A 47 -19.06 -17.31 21.92
C PRO A 47 -19.27 -16.05 22.78
N PRO A 48 -18.20 -15.45 23.32
CA PRO A 48 -18.33 -14.28 24.18
C PRO A 48 -19.14 -13.19 23.46
N THR A 49 -20.17 -12.67 24.13
CA THR A 49 -21.18 -11.71 23.64
C THR A 49 -20.61 -10.32 23.26
N HIS A 50 -19.30 -10.18 23.15
CA HIS A 50 -18.69 -8.97 22.62
C HIS A 50 -17.38 -9.35 21.93
N ALA A 51 -17.47 -9.73 20.67
CA ALA A 51 -16.33 -9.50 19.78
C ALA A 51 -16.10 -7.98 19.82
N PRO A 52 -14.93 -7.47 20.24
CA PRO A 52 -14.62 -6.07 19.98
C PRO A 52 -14.78 -5.89 18.47
N GLU A 53 -15.62 -4.94 18.05
CA GLU A 53 -15.64 -4.52 16.66
C GLU A 53 -14.19 -4.34 16.23
N PRO A 54 -13.74 -4.95 15.11
CA PRO A 54 -12.37 -4.81 14.69
C PRO A 54 -12.14 -3.33 14.39
N GLU A 55 -11.59 -2.61 15.37
CA GLU A 55 -11.15 -1.24 15.22
C GLU A 55 -10.22 -1.23 14.03
N VAL A 56 -10.67 -0.63 12.93
CA VAL A 56 -9.90 -0.49 11.70
C VAL A 56 -8.49 -0.04 12.08
N SER A 57 -7.54 -0.97 11.95
CA SER A 57 -6.14 -0.72 12.29
C SER A 57 -5.69 0.57 11.61
N ALA A 58 -4.86 1.39 12.27
CA ALA A 58 -4.43 2.68 11.73
C ALA A 58 -3.92 2.59 10.29
N ILE A 59 -3.28 1.45 9.95
CA ILE A 59 -2.80 1.11 8.61
C ILE A 59 -3.95 0.94 7.61
N GLN A 60 -5.04 0.29 8.02
CA GLN A 60 -6.22 0.07 7.18
C GLN A 60 -6.88 1.41 6.85
N ARG A 61 -7.02 2.28 7.86
CA ARG A 61 -7.59 3.63 7.70
C ARG A 61 -6.75 4.49 6.76
N GLU A 62 -5.43 4.50 6.91
CA GLU A 62 -4.55 5.23 6.00
C GLU A 62 -4.70 4.74 4.56
N ARG A 63 -4.76 3.42 4.36
CA ARG A 63 -4.93 2.85 3.03
C ARG A 63 -6.29 3.20 2.41
N GLU A 64 -7.34 3.24 3.22
CA GLU A 64 -8.67 3.68 2.79
C GLU A 64 -8.68 5.17 2.41
N GLU A 65 -8.00 6.03 3.19
CA GLU A 65 -7.85 7.46 2.85
C GLU A 65 -7.11 7.64 1.52
N MET A 66 -5.99 6.92 1.32
CA MET A 66 -5.25 6.94 0.06
C MET A 66 -6.13 6.46 -1.11
N LEU A 67 -6.94 5.42 -0.89
CA LEU A 67 -7.86 4.92 -1.91
C LEU A 67 -8.93 5.97 -2.26
N ALA A 68 -9.53 6.60 -1.26
CA ALA A 68 -10.53 7.65 -1.46
C ALA A 68 -9.96 8.85 -2.22
N ILE A 69 -8.75 9.31 -1.88
CA ILE A 69 -8.06 10.38 -2.59
C ILE A 69 -7.76 9.98 -4.05
N TYR A 70 -7.31 8.74 -4.27
CA TYR A 70 -6.99 8.24 -5.60
C TYR A 70 -8.23 8.15 -6.50
N GLU A 71 -9.37 7.73 -5.95
CA GLU A 71 -10.64 7.60 -6.67
C GLU A 71 -11.42 8.92 -6.76
N SER A 72 -11.01 9.95 -6.03
CA SER A 72 -11.60 11.29 -6.10
C SER A 72 -11.65 11.83 -7.54
N PRO A 73 -12.73 12.53 -7.93
CA PRO A 73 -12.81 13.23 -9.22
C PRO A 73 -11.68 14.24 -9.46
N SER A 74 -11.10 14.79 -8.38
CA SER A 74 -9.95 15.70 -8.46
C SER A 74 -8.65 15.00 -8.86
N SER A 75 -8.58 13.67 -8.76
CA SER A 75 -7.43 12.85 -9.15
C SER A 75 -7.63 12.29 -10.55
N LEU A 76 -7.16 13.04 -11.55
CA LEU A 76 -7.47 12.80 -12.96
C LEU A 76 -6.59 11.69 -13.57
N PRO A 77 -7.16 10.76 -14.36
CA PRO A 77 -6.36 9.89 -15.21
C PRO A 77 -5.52 10.70 -16.20
N VAL A 78 -4.29 10.24 -16.49
CA VAL A 78 -3.35 10.92 -17.41
C VAL A 78 -3.97 11.34 -18.75
N PRO A 79 -4.77 10.51 -19.45
CA PRO A 79 -5.40 10.93 -20.70
C PRO A 79 -6.39 12.09 -20.53
N LEU A 80 -7.13 12.13 -19.42
CA LEU A 80 -8.10 13.20 -19.14
C LEU A 80 -7.38 14.49 -18.75
N PHE A 81 -6.35 14.40 -17.92
CA PHE A 81 -5.51 15.56 -17.57
C PHE A 81 -4.91 16.20 -18.82
N GLY A 82 -4.37 15.39 -19.75
CA GLY A 82 -3.82 15.89 -21.02
C GLY A 82 -4.86 16.66 -21.85
N LYS A 83 -6.08 16.12 -21.98
CA LYS A 83 -7.18 16.80 -22.67
C LYS A 83 -7.48 18.17 -22.07
N LEU A 84 -7.55 18.27 -20.74
CA LEU A 84 -7.82 19.54 -20.03
C LEU A 84 -6.65 20.52 -20.11
N ALA A 85 -5.41 20.01 -20.14
CA ALA A 85 -4.20 20.83 -20.27
C ALA A 85 -3.90 21.26 -21.72
N GLY A 86 -4.66 20.78 -22.71
CA GLY A 86 -4.35 20.99 -24.13
C GLY A 86 -3.09 20.27 -24.60
N LYS A 87 -2.68 19.18 -23.93
CA LYS A 87 -1.47 18.41 -24.21
C LYS A 87 -1.81 16.97 -24.61
N SER A 88 -0.99 16.37 -25.46
CA SER A 88 -1.15 14.95 -25.79
C SER A 88 -0.84 14.06 -24.58
N LYS A 89 -1.42 12.85 -24.57
CA LYS A 89 -1.13 11.83 -23.55
C LYS A 89 0.38 11.56 -23.44
N ASP A 90 1.08 11.49 -24.56
CA ASP A 90 2.52 11.23 -24.59
C ASP A 90 3.34 12.40 -24.04
N GLN A 91 2.89 13.64 -24.25
CA GLN A 91 3.51 14.81 -23.66
C GLN A 91 3.37 14.78 -22.13
N ILE A 92 2.18 14.46 -21.59
CA ILE A 92 2.00 14.32 -20.14
C ILE A 92 2.87 13.19 -19.59
N ASN A 93 2.92 12.03 -20.25
CA ASN A 93 3.80 10.92 -19.83
C ASN A 93 5.29 11.31 -19.83
N ARG A 94 5.72 12.13 -20.80
CA ARG A 94 7.09 12.65 -20.84
C ARG A 94 7.36 13.61 -19.68
N GLU A 95 6.40 14.46 -19.33
CA GLU A 95 6.51 15.38 -18.20
C GLU A 95 6.56 14.63 -16.85
N LEU A 96 5.76 13.58 -16.70
CA LEU A 96 5.80 12.67 -15.55
C LEU A 96 7.16 11.99 -15.42
N LYS A 97 7.68 11.41 -16.51
CA LYS A 97 9.03 10.80 -16.55
C LYS A 97 10.14 11.81 -16.28
N ALA A 98 9.94 13.07 -16.66
CA ALA A 98 10.88 14.16 -16.40
C ALA A 98 10.77 14.75 -14.98
N GLY A 99 9.87 14.24 -14.12
CA GLY A 99 9.65 14.76 -12.78
C GLY A 99 9.09 16.19 -12.76
N LYS A 100 8.39 16.61 -13.82
CA LYS A 100 7.81 17.97 -13.94
C LYS A 100 6.37 18.05 -13.44
N LEU A 101 5.73 16.91 -13.24
CA LEU A 101 4.32 16.80 -12.87
C LEU A 101 4.21 15.81 -11.73
N LEU A 102 3.45 16.16 -10.69
CA LEU A 102 3.19 15.26 -9.57
C LEU A 102 2.10 14.27 -9.99
N SER A 103 2.31 12.99 -9.72
CA SER A 103 1.27 11.96 -9.87
C SER A 103 1.22 11.07 -8.65
N ILE A 104 0.03 10.67 -8.26
CA ILE A 104 -0.21 9.65 -7.24
C ILE A 104 -0.55 8.32 -7.92
N SER A 105 -0.06 7.22 -7.36
CA SER A 105 -0.33 5.87 -7.84
C SER A 105 -0.65 4.95 -6.68
N LEU A 106 -1.54 3.99 -6.90
CA LEU A 106 -1.93 3.01 -5.89
C LEU A 106 -1.88 1.60 -6.48
N GLY A 107 -0.88 0.81 -6.09
CA GLY A 107 -0.67 -0.55 -6.61
C GLY A 107 -0.60 -0.59 -8.14
N ASN A 108 -1.36 -1.49 -8.76
CA ASN A 108 -1.41 -1.71 -10.21
C ASN A 108 -2.47 -0.85 -10.94
N ARG A 109 -3.04 0.16 -10.29
CA ARG A 109 -4.15 0.96 -10.85
C ARG A 109 -3.72 2.06 -11.81
N GLY A 110 -2.42 2.30 -11.94
CA GLY A 110 -1.84 3.34 -12.78
C GLY A 110 -1.80 4.72 -12.10
N GLN A 111 -1.26 5.70 -12.81
CA GLN A 111 -1.00 7.05 -12.30
C GLN A 111 -2.20 7.98 -12.48
N ARG A 112 -2.41 8.85 -11.49
CA ARG A 112 -3.39 9.94 -11.52
C ARG A 112 -2.72 11.25 -11.16
N VAL A 113 -3.18 12.33 -11.78
CA VAL A 113 -2.64 13.67 -11.64
C VAL A 113 -3.70 14.54 -10.97
N PRO A 114 -3.40 15.14 -9.81
CA PRO A 114 -4.30 16.10 -9.19
C PRO A 114 -4.65 17.28 -10.11
N ASP A 115 -5.93 17.57 -10.26
CA ASP A 115 -6.52 18.60 -11.13
C ASP A 115 -6.02 20.01 -10.83
N TRP A 116 -5.71 20.32 -9.58
CA TRP A 116 -5.17 21.61 -9.17
C TRP A 116 -3.83 21.93 -9.87
N GLN A 117 -3.12 20.94 -10.44
CA GLN A 117 -1.94 21.18 -11.27
C GLN A 117 -2.26 21.73 -12.67
N LEU A 118 -3.53 21.79 -13.07
CA LEU A 118 -3.94 22.57 -14.24
C LEU A 118 -3.78 24.08 -13.99
N VAL A 119 -3.78 24.51 -12.72
CA VAL A 119 -3.54 25.90 -12.33
C VAL A 119 -2.03 26.19 -12.34
N PRO A 120 -1.52 27.11 -13.17
CA PRO A 120 -0.07 27.32 -13.34
C PRO A 120 0.68 27.64 -12.04
N LEU A 121 0.07 28.40 -11.13
CA LEU A 121 0.69 28.76 -9.85
C LEU A 121 0.84 27.54 -8.93
N LYS A 122 -0.20 26.73 -8.79
CA LYS A 122 -0.18 25.51 -7.96
C LYS A 122 0.75 24.46 -8.56
N HIS A 123 0.80 24.37 -9.89
CA HIS A 123 1.78 23.54 -10.59
C HIS A 123 3.23 23.98 -10.34
N LYS A 124 3.50 25.29 -10.38
CA LYS A 124 4.83 25.84 -10.06
C LYS A 124 5.22 25.53 -8.62
N LEU A 125 4.29 25.65 -7.67
CA LEU A 125 4.50 25.26 -6.28
C LEU A 125 4.93 23.79 -6.17
N ALA A 126 4.19 22.87 -6.80
CA ALA A 126 4.54 21.46 -6.81
C ALA A 126 5.91 21.19 -7.44
N GLN A 127 6.22 21.80 -8.58
CA GLN A 127 7.54 21.65 -9.22
C GLN A 127 8.69 22.11 -8.31
N VAL A 128 8.51 23.24 -7.62
CA VAL A 128 9.53 23.76 -6.72
C VAL A 128 9.73 22.81 -5.54
N LEU A 129 8.65 22.26 -5.00
CA LEU A 129 8.73 21.28 -3.91
C LEU A 129 9.39 19.97 -4.36
N MET A 130 9.00 19.42 -5.52
CA MET A 130 9.61 18.21 -6.09
C MET A 130 11.11 18.35 -6.31
N ARG A 131 11.58 19.54 -6.71
CA ARG A 131 13.03 19.82 -6.87
C ARG A 131 13.77 19.93 -5.55
N GLN A 132 13.13 20.44 -4.50
CA GLN A 132 13.72 20.57 -3.17
C GLN A 132 13.69 19.27 -2.37
N SER A 133 12.77 18.37 -2.68
CA SER A 133 12.56 17.10 -1.98
C SER A 133 12.71 15.90 -2.94
N PRO A 134 13.91 15.64 -3.51
CA PRO A 134 14.12 14.57 -4.48
C PRO A 134 13.92 13.16 -3.90
N HIS A 135 13.94 13.01 -2.57
CA HIS A 135 13.77 11.74 -1.86
C HIS A 135 12.34 11.51 -1.35
N ALA A 136 11.46 12.51 -1.39
CA ALA A 136 10.11 12.40 -0.87
C ALA A 136 9.24 11.53 -1.79
N ASP A 137 8.38 10.70 -1.20
CA ASP A 137 7.44 9.91 -1.97
C ASP A 137 6.34 10.80 -2.59
N SER A 138 5.75 10.35 -3.69
CA SER A 138 4.70 11.11 -4.38
C SER A 138 3.47 11.36 -3.51
N TRP A 139 3.12 10.42 -2.61
CA TRP A 139 2.02 10.61 -1.66
C TRP A 139 2.39 11.58 -0.54
N GLU A 140 3.65 11.58 -0.11
CA GLU A 140 4.15 12.54 0.86
C GLU A 140 4.10 13.96 0.32
N LEU A 141 4.60 14.18 -0.90
CA LEU A 141 4.51 15.45 -1.60
C LEU A 141 3.06 15.91 -1.79
N TYR A 142 2.16 14.99 -2.16
CA TYR A 142 0.74 15.30 -2.25
C TYR A 142 0.18 15.76 -0.90
N ARG A 143 0.46 15.04 0.18
CA ARG A 143 -0.02 15.40 1.53
C ARG A 143 0.54 16.74 2.00
N MET A 144 1.83 17.01 1.78
CA MET A 144 2.42 18.31 2.12
C MET A 144 1.72 19.49 1.42
N LEU A 145 1.26 19.27 0.19
CA LEU A 145 0.63 20.30 -0.62
C LEU A 145 -0.87 20.46 -0.31
N ALA A 146 -1.58 19.36 -0.09
CA ALA A 146 -3.04 19.32 0.02
C ALA A 146 -3.58 19.28 1.45
N ARG A 147 -2.76 18.88 2.44
CA ARG A 147 -3.19 18.82 3.84
C ARG A 147 -3.15 20.23 4.46
N PRO A 148 -4.14 20.60 5.28
CA PRO A 148 -4.07 21.77 6.15
C PRO A 148 -2.78 21.79 6.98
N HIS A 149 -2.14 22.95 7.06
CA HIS A 149 -0.91 23.13 7.83
C HIS A 149 -1.08 24.24 8.88
N PRO A 150 -0.69 24.03 10.15
CA PRO A 150 -0.92 25.01 11.23
C PRO A 150 -0.19 26.33 10.96
N ASP A 151 1.06 26.29 10.50
CA ASP A 151 1.83 27.50 10.17
C ASP A 151 1.30 28.25 8.93
N LEU A 152 0.35 27.66 8.20
CA LEU A 152 -0.35 28.27 7.07
C LEU A 152 -1.80 28.67 7.44
N GLY A 153 -2.12 28.71 8.74
CA GLY A 153 -3.44 29.05 9.26
C GLY A 153 -4.47 27.95 9.01
N ASP A 154 -4.08 26.68 9.19
CA ASP A 154 -4.91 25.48 8.97
C ASP A 154 -5.50 25.39 7.55
N ARG A 155 -4.74 25.90 6.58
CA ARG A 155 -5.08 25.83 5.16
C ARG A 155 -4.04 25.05 4.39
N ALA A 156 -4.46 24.43 3.29
CA ALA A 156 -3.57 23.72 2.40
C ALA A 156 -2.67 24.70 1.63
N ALA A 157 -1.42 24.30 1.38
CA ALA A 157 -0.45 25.10 0.63
C ALA A 157 -0.98 25.47 -0.76
N ILE A 158 -1.68 24.54 -1.41
CA ILE A 158 -2.30 24.74 -2.73
C ILE A 158 -3.40 25.80 -2.74
N ASP A 159 -3.96 26.18 -1.59
CA ASP A 159 -5.06 27.15 -1.51
C ASP A 159 -4.60 28.54 -1.08
N ILE A 160 -3.52 28.64 -0.30
CA ILE A 160 -2.97 29.91 0.18
C ILE A 160 -1.93 30.52 -0.76
N VAL A 161 -1.39 29.73 -1.71
CA VAL A 161 -0.26 30.14 -2.53
C VAL A 161 -0.64 31.32 -3.43
N THR A 162 0.21 32.33 -3.41
CA THR A 162 0.19 33.51 -4.26
C THR A 162 1.57 33.69 -4.89
N PRO A 163 1.70 34.46 -5.98
CA PRO A 163 3.00 34.72 -6.59
C PRO A 163 4.02 35.33 -5.62
N SER A 164 3.56 36.14 -4.65
CA SER A 164 4.40 36.85 -3.68
C SER A 164 4.86 35.98 -2.51
N ASN A 165 4.11 34.93 -2.16
CA ASN A 165 4.39 34.13 -0.96
C ASN A 165 4.93 32.72 -1.27
N LEU A 166 5.07 32.33 -2.55
CA LEU A 166 5.44 30.98 -2.96
C LEU A 166 6.69 30.46 -2.25
N GLY A 167 7.75 31.26 -2.15
CA GLY A 167 8.99 30.85 -1.48
C GLY A 167 8.80 30.57 0.01
N MET A 168 8.01 31.42 0.70
CA MET A 168 7.68 31.23 2.12
C MET A 168 6.85 29.96 2.32
N VAL A 169 5.82 29.75 1.50
CA VAL A 169 4.96 28.56 1.58
C VAL A 169 5.78 27.28 1.41
N VAL A 170 6.69 27.24 0.43
CA VAL A 170 7.57 26.09 0.24
C VAL A 170 8.46 25.85 1.45
N GLN A 171 9.07 26.90 2.01
CA GLN A 171 9.95 26.79 3.17
C GLN A 171 9.20 26.23 4.39
N VAL A 172 7.97 26.69 4.62
CA VAL A 172 7.13 26.23 5.74
C VAL A 172 6.81 24.74 5.60
N ILE A 173 6.28 24.31 4.44
CA ILE A 173 5.90 22.91 4.26
C ILE A 173 7.11 21.98 4.18
N ALA A 174 8.22 22.41 3.59
CA ALA A 174 9.43 21.60 3.46
C ALA A 174 10.22 21.52 4.78
N GLY A 175 10.12 22.52 5.66
CA GLY A 175 10.81 22.54 6.96
C GLY A 175 10.14 21.67 8.02
N ASN A 176 8.85 21.38 7.89
CA ASN A 176 8.08 20.63 8.87
C ASN A 176 7.92 19.15 8.50
N GLN A 177 8.92 18.53 7.85
CA GLN A 177 8.84 17.10 7.51
C GLN A 177 8.55 16.30 8.79
N PRO A 178 7.36 15.67 8.92
CA PRO A 178 7.19 14.66 9.93
C PRO A 178 8.08 13.52 9.47
N HIS A 179 9.25 13.35 10.10
CA HIS A 179 10.11 12.19 9.89
C HIS A 179 9.26 10.93 10.10
N GLY A 180 8.70 10.38 9.02
CA GLY A 180 7.99 9.12 9.01
C GLY A 180 9.03 8.01 9.10
N ASN A 181 9.42 7.69 10.34
CA ASN A 181 10.49 6.76 10.73
C ASN A 181 11.82 6.96 9.97
N PRO A 182 12.94 7.29 10.64
CA PRO A 182 14.22 7.06 9.99
C PRO A 182 14.28 5.58 9.56
N PRO A 183 14.83 5.22 8.38
CA PRO A 183 15.32 3.86 8.22
C PRO A 183 16.19 3.63 9.44
N GLU A 184 15.97 2.53 10.18
CA GLU A 184 16.74 2.19 11.36
C GLU A 184 18.22 2.29 10.99
N VAL A 185 18.80 3.47 11.23
CA VAL A 185 20.24 3.67 11.21
C VAL A 185 20.61 2.99 12.50
N VAL A 186 20.77 1.68 12.41
CA VAL A 186 21.46 0.88 13.40
C VAL A 186 22.71 1.69 13.68
N PRO A 187 22.84 2.35 14.86
CA PRO A 187 24.06 3.04 15.17
C PRO A 187 25.16 2.00 15.00
N PRO A 188 26.29 2.29 14.33
CA PRO A 188 27.36 1.32 14.18
C PRO A 188 27.65 0.79 15.57
N ARG A 189 27.33 -0.48 15.80
CA ARG A 189 27.49 -1.09 17.12
C ARG A 189 28.93 -0.79 17.53
N PRO A 190 29.18 -0.12 18.67
CA PRO A 190 30.54 0.14 19.08
C PRO A 190 31.21 -1.23 19.16
N ILE A 191 32.22 -1.45 18.32
CA ILE A 191 32.97 -2.70 18.29
C ILE A 191 33.41 -2.96 19.74
N SER A 192 32.92 -4.03 20.35
CA SER A 192 33.21 -4.34 21.76
C SER A 192 34.71 -4.30 21.99
N GLU A 193 35.14 -3.69 23.09
CA GLU A 193 36.55 -3.62 23.49
C GLU A 193 37.23 -4.99 23.51
N GLU A 194 36.47 -6.07 23.73
CA GLU A 194 36.98 -7.43 23.62
C GLU A 194 37.43 -7.80 22.20
N VAL A 195 36.71 -7.36 21.16
CA VAL A 195 37.11 -7.60 19.76
C VAL A 195 38.36 -6.79 19.43
N ARG A 196 38.45 -5.55 19.92
CA ARG A 196 39.66 -4.71 19.77
C ARG A 196 40.87 -5.32 20.46
N GLN A 197 40.69 -5.85 21.68
CA GLN A 197 41.74 -6.53 22.42
C GLN A 197 42.17 -7.84 21.76
N ARG A 198 41.24 -8.60 21.16
CA ARG A 198 41.57 -9.82 20.40
C ARG A 198 42.40 -9.51 19.15
N VAL A 199 42.03 -8.47 18.39
CA VAL A 199 42.81 -8.05 17.21
C VAL A 199 44.19 -7.55 17.62
N ARG A 200 44.30 -6.77 18.69
CA ARG A 200 45.59 -6.29 19.22
C ARG A 200 46.50 -7.44 19.64
N ARG A 201 45.97 -8.42 20.39
CA ARG A 201 46.72 -9.62 20.79
C ARG A 201 47.17 -10.44 19.58
N LEU A 202 46.33 -10.55 18.54
CA LEU A 202 46.69 -11.26 17.32
C LEU A 202 47.85 -10.56 16.59
N MET A 203 47.81 -9.22 16.50
CA MET A 203 48.90 -8.44 15.89
C MET A 203 50.20 -8.54 16.70
N GLU A 204 50.12 -8.50 18.04
CA GLU A 204 51.28 -8.69 18.92
C GLU A 204 51.88 -10.11 18.80
N SER A 205 51.04 -11.14 18.62
CA SER A 205 51.51 -12.51 18.38
C SER A 205 52.14 -12.71 17.00
N ALA A 206 51.68 -11.96 15.98
CA ALA A 206 52.26 -12.02 14.64
C ALA A 206 53.63 -11.32 14.58
N VAL A 207 53.81 -10.23 15.33
CA VAL A 207 55.10 -9.53 15.44
C VAL A 207 56.14 -10.36 16.20
N ALA A 208 55.72 -11.18 17.17
CA ALA A 208 56.62 -12.06 17.91
C ALA A 208 57.16 -13.26 17.10
N LEU A 209 56.59 -13.55 15.92
CA LEU A 209 57.01 -14.64 15.04
C LEU A 209 57.95 -14.20 13.90
N ASP A 210 58.20 -12.89 13.75
CA ASP A 210 59.11 -12.34 12.73
C ASP A 210 60.47 -11.90 13.33
N GLY A 211 60.76 -12.34 14.56
CA GLY A 211 61.97 -12.01 15.31
C GLY A 211 62.55 -13.22 16.04
N ALA A 212 62.86 -14.29 15.31
CA ALA A 212 63.71 -15.39 15.77
C ALA A 212 64.60 -15.90 14.62
#